data_AF-A0A369Q8R8-F1
#
_entry.id   AF-A0A369Q8R8-F1
#
_cell.length_a   1.000
_cell.length_b   1.000
_cell.length_c   1.000
_cell.angle_alpha   90.00
_cell.angle_beta   90.00
_cell.angle_gamma   90.00
#
_symmetry.space_group_name_H-M   'P 1'
#
loop_
_entity.id
_entity.type
_entity.pdbx_description
1 polymer ?
#
loop_
_entity_poly.entity_id
_entity_poly.type
_entity_poly.pdbx_seq_one_letter_code
_entity_poly.pdbx_strand_id
1 'polypeptide(L)'
;MATGNFVKLARDLSTARDQLMPGAWVQECGKRFGQYCHLLLHVPPELDQLFRPMPLRWVKGILPGRYWADTLQSQKLGAARSVQDNPAAYEVELKGKLHYMLKRAPERLGSPLGLGGWWGAVMPRMRQGCWRVAGAAAGALLFNIAKLYGGPNPLRNS
;
A
#
# COMPACT_ATOMS: atom_id res chain seq x y z
N MET A 1 12.56 -0.09 11.05
CA MET A 1 12.37 0.27 9.62
C MET A 1 11.09 1.09 9.50
N ALA A 2 11.09 2.18 8.74
CA ALA A 2 9.97 3.11 8.68
C ALA A 2 8.64 2.49 8.17
N THR A 3 8.68 1.52 7.23
CA THR A 3 7.51 0.74 6.82
C THR A 3 6.84 0.03 8.01
N GLY A 4 7.64 -0.59 8.88
CA GLY A 4 7.12 -1.28 10.06
C GLY A 4 6.43 -0.32 11.03
N ASN A 5 6.98 0.88 11.23
CA ASN A 5 6.36 1.91 12.06
C ASN A 5 5.05 2.41 11.45
N PHE A 6 4.98 2.57 10.13
CA PHE A 6 3.75 2.95 9.43
C PHE A 6 2.66 1.87 9.62
N VAL A 7 2.98 0.60 9.37
CA VAL A 7 2.04 -0.52 9.54
C VAL A 7 1.59 -0.65 10.99
N LYS A 8 2.50 -0.42 11.96
CA LYS A 8 2.15 -0.38 13.37
C LYS A 8 1.14 0.73 13.66
N LEU A 9 1.39 1.96 13.23
CA LEU A 9 0.48 3.10 13.47
C LEU A 9 -0.90 2.90 12.81
N ALA A 10 -0.95 2.27 11.63
CA ALA A 10 -2.21 1.89 11.00
C ALA A 10 -2.98 0.87 11.85
N ARG A 11 -2.30 -0.17 12.34
CA ARG A 11 -2.90 -1.18 13.23
C ARG A 11 -3.35 -0.57 14.57
N ASP A 12 -2.54 0.30 15.15
CA ASP A 12 -2.85 0.95 16.43
C ASP A 12 -4.11 1.81 16.27
N LEU A 13 -4.26 2.52 15.14
CA LEU A 13 -5.48 3.27 14.83
C LEU A 13 -6.72 2.37 14.74
N SER A 14 -6.65 1.22 14.06
CA SER A 14 -7.80 0.33 13.95
C SER A 14 -8.12 -0.34 15.29
N THR A 15 -7.10 -0.78 16.02
CA THR A 15 -7.25 -1.41 17.35
C THR A 15 -7.89 -0.44 18.34
N ALA A 16 -7.48 0.83 18.34
CA ALA A 16 -8.07 1.87 19.19
C ALA A 16 -9.55 2.16 18.87
N ARG A 17 -10.08 1.63 17.77
CA ARG A 17 -11.47 1.81 17.31
C ARG A 17 -12.25 0.51 17.21
N ASP A 18 -11.68 -0.60 17.70
CA ASP A 18 -12.25 -1.94 17.59
C ASP A 18 -12.59 -2.32 16.14
N GLN A 19 -11.70 -1.96 15.23
CA GLN A 19 -11.83 -2.20 13.79
C GLN A 19 -10.71 -3.09 13.28
N LEU A 20 -11.02 -3.90 12.27
CA LEU A 20 -10.03 -4.67 11.52
C LEU A 20 -9.59 -3.88 10.29
N MET A 21 -8.27 -3.78 10.09
CA MET A 21 -7.67 -3.13 8.92
C MET A 21 -6.71 -4.11 8.22
N PRO A 22 -7.24 -5.11 7.49
CA PRO A 22 -6.39 -6.02 6.74
C PRO A 22 -5.61 -5.27 5.67
N GLY A 23 -4.43 -5.78 5.33
CA GLY A 23 -3.60 -5.15 4.33
C GLY A 23 -2.41 -5.99 3.92
N ALA A 24 -1.81 -5.59 2.80
CA ALA A 24 -0.64 -6.24 2.22
C ALA A 24 0.39 -5.17 1.85
N TRP A 25 1.67 -5.50 1.92
CA TRP A 25 2.72 -4.61 1.47
C TRP A 25 3.86 -5.34 0.82
N VAL A 26 4.56 -4.63 -0.07
CA VAL A 26 5.75 -5.10 -0.77
C VAL A 26 6.81 -4.01 -0.64
N GLN A 27 7.99 -4.40 -0.20
CA GLN A 27 9.15 -3.53 -0.19
C GLN A 27 9.98 -3.78 -1.45
N GLU A 28 10.33 -2.69 -2.13
CA GLU A 28 11.16 -2.70 -3.32
C GLU A 28 12.43 -1.88 -3.08
N CYS A 29 13.47 -2.20 -3.83
CA CYS A 29 14.70 -1.42 -3.89
C CYS A 29 15.07 -1.21 -5.36
N GLY A 30 15.18 0.03 -5.80
CA GLY A 30 15.49 0.38 -7.18
C GLY A 30 16.57 1.45 -7.29
N LYS A 31 17.32 1.45 -8.39
CA LYS A 31 18.38 2.45 -8.65
C LYS A 31 17.85 3.90 -8.63
N ARG A 32 16.61 4.12 -9.10
CA ARG A 32 15.99 5.45 -9.21
C ARG A 32 15.43 5.99 -7.89
N PHE A 33 14.77 5.14 -7.11
CA PHE A 33 13.99 5.56 -5.94
C PHE A 33 14.60 5.09 -4.60
N GLY A 34 15.67 4.30 -4.64
CA GLY A 34 16.22 3.67 -3.44
C GLY A 34 15.25 2.64 -2.88
N GLN A 35 15.16 2.55 -1.55
CA GLN A 35 14.21 1.68 -0.85
C GLN A 35 12.84 2.36 -0.69
N TYR A 36 11.79 1.67 -1.12
CA TYR A 36 10.41 2.13 -1.02
C TYR A 36 9.45 0.96 -0.76
N CYS A 37 8.19 1.27 -0.48
CA CYS A 37 7.17 0.28 -0.18
C CYS A 37 5.84 0.64 -0.84
N HIS A 38 5.19 -0.36 -1.43
CA HIS A 38 3.78 -0.30 -1.76
C HIS A 38 2.99 -0.97 -0.65
N LEU A 39 1.89 -0.36 -0.21
CA LEU A 39 1.04 -0.86 0.87
C LEU A 39 -0.41 -0.68 0.45
N LEU A 40 -1.18 -1.75 0.49
CA LEU A 40 -2.62 -1.75 0.24
C LEU A 40 -3.31 -2.04 1.58
N LEU A 41 -4.16 -1.13 2.02
CA LEU A 41 -4.93 -1.26 3.25
C LEU A 41 -6.42 -1.25 2.92
N HIS A 42 -7.16 -2.15 3.54
CA HIS A 42 -8.60 -2.06 3.61
C HIS A 42 -8.97 -1.17 4.78
N VAL A 43 -9.55 0.00 4.52
CA VAL A 43 -9.96 0.94 5.57
C VAL A 43 -11.48 0.89 5.70
N PRO A 44 -11.98 0.49 6.88
CA PRO A 44 -13.42 0.52 7.15
C PRO A 44 -14.02 1.92 6.92
N PRO A 45 -15.24 2.04 6.38
CA PRO A 45 -15.93 3.31 6.13
C PRO A 45 -15.95 4.22 7.35
N GLU A 46 -16.11 3.64 8.53
CA GLU A 46 -16.12 4.30 9.84
C GLU A 46 -14.79 5.00 10.14
N LEU A 47 -13.71 4.50 9.55
CA LEU A 47 -12.36 5.06 9.68
C LEU A 47 -11.97 5.96 8.51
N ASP A 48 -12.69 6.00 7.39
CA ASP A 48 -12.23 6.67 6.16
C ASP A 48 -11.86 8.15 6.38
N GLN A 49 -12.74 8.90 7.04
CA GLN A 49 -12.51 10.33 7.31
C GLN A 49 -11.35 10.54 8.29
N LEU A 50 -11.28 9.71 9.34
CA LEU A 50 -10.23 9.77 10.34
C LEU A 50 -8.87 9.36 9.77
N PHE A 51 -8.86 8.36 8.89
CA PHE A 51 -7.67 7.79 8.30
C PHE A 51 -7.06 8.74 7.27
N ARG A 52 -7.86 9.49 6.52
CA ARG A 52 -7.41 10.36 5.42
C ARG A 52 -6.17 11.24 5.72
N PRO A 53 -6.08 11.99 6.83
CA PRO A 53 -4.89 12.79 7.14
C PRO A 53 -3.72 11.99 7.75
N MET A 54 -3.99 10.77 8.23
CA MET A 54 -3.07 10.04 9.10
C MET A 54 -1.81 9.54 8.39
N PRO A 55 -1.84 8.98 7.17
CA PRO A 55 -0.65 8.58 6.43
C PRO A 55 0.41 9.66 6.35
N LEU A 56 0.03 10.90 6.00
CA LEU A 56 0.97 12.00 5.91
C LEU A 56 1.52 12.38 7.29
N ARG A 57 0.66 12.44 8.31
CA ARG A 57 1.06 12.71 9.70
C ARG A 57 2.05 11.66 10.21
N TRP A 58 1.77 10.38 9.98
CA TRP A 58 2.63 9.28 10.37
C TRP A 58 3.98 9.32 9.66
N VAL A 59 4.00 9.51 8.34
CA VAL A 59 5.27 9.62 7.59
C VAL A 59 6.11 10.77 8.11
N LYS A 60 5.52 11.94 8.36
CA LYS A 60 6.22 13.08 8.96
C LYS A 60 6.80 12.76 10.36
N GLY A 61 6.08 11.99 11.17
CA GLY A 61 6.54 11.59 12.51
C GLY A 61 7.57 10.46 12.51
N ILE A 62 7.59 9.62 11.46
CA ILE A 62 8.54 8.50 11.34
C ILE A 62 9.89 8.98 10.79
N LEU A 63 9.89 9.98 9.90
CA LEU A 63 11.11 10.46 9.28
C LEU A 63 11.93 11.29 10.28
N PRO A 64 13.24 11.01 10.45
CA PRO A 64 14.09 11.70 11.43
C PRO A 64 14.45 13.14 11.03
N GLY A 65 13.75 13.73 10.06
CA GLY A 65 14.09 15.03 9.51
C GLY A 65 12.99 15.60 8.62
N ARG A 66 13.39 16.34 7.59
CA ARG A 66 12.45 17.03 6.72
C ARG A 66 11.67 16.06 5.83
N TYR A 67 10.35 16.25 5.77
CA TYR A 67 9.50 15.64 4.76
C TYR A 67 9.78 16.23 3.38
N TRP A 68 10.03 15.37 2.39
CA TRP A 68 10.19 15.77 1.00
C TRP A 68 8.90 15.52 0.22
N ALA A 69 8.59 16.39 -0.73
CA ALA A 69 7.53 16.14 -1.69
C ALA A 69 7.72 14.75 -2.34
N ASP A 70 6.61 14.09 -2.64
CA ASP A 70 6.56 12.75 -3.24
C ASP A 70 7.08 11.60 -2.36
N THR A 71 7.42 11.84 -1.08
CA THR A 71 7.77 10.75 -0.15
C THR A 71 6.61 9.80 0.11
N LEU A 72 5.39 10.35 0.11
CA LEU A 72 4.16 9.59 0.26
C LEU A 72 3.21 9.98 -0.87
N GLN A 73 2.73 8.97 -1.59
CA GLN A 73 1.60 9.06 -2.49
C GLN A 73 0.51 8.12 -1.97
N SER A 74 -0.63 8.68 -1.58
CA SER A 74 -1.80 7.92 -1.10
C SER A 74 -2.97 8.12 -2.03
N GLN A 75 -3.62 7.04 -2.44
CA GLN A 75 -4.78 7.07 -3.32
C GLN A 75 -5.83 6.07 -2.86
N LYS A 76 -7.08 6.52 -2.78
CA LYS A 76 -8.23 5.63 -2.60
C LYS A 76 -8.57 5.00 -3.94
N LEU A 77 -9.00 3.74 -3.96
CA LEU A 77 -9.56 3.18 -5.19
C LEU A 77 -10.81 3.97 -5.59
N GLY A 78 -10.93 4.35 -6.86
CA GLY A 78 -12.07 5.11 -7.36
C GLY A 78 -13.39 4.39 -7.10
N ALA A 79 -13.44 3.10 -7.40
CA ALA A 79 -14.60 2.24 -7.20
C ALA A 79 -14.85 1.84 -5.74
N ALA A 80 -13.98 2.23 -4.79
CA ALA A 80 -14.19 1.93 -3.37
C ALA A 80 -15.43 2.59 -2.77
N ARG A 81 -15.96 3.66 -3.39
CA ARG A 81 -17.16 4.36 -2.92
C ARG A 81 -18.46 3.71 -3.37
N SER A 82 -18.41 2.90 -4.42
CA SER A 82 -19.57 2.29 -5.07
C SER A 82 -19.45 0.77 -5.05
N VAL A 83 -18.78 0.19 -4.05
CA VAL A 83 -18.54 -1.26 -4.03
C VAL A 83 -19.84 -2.06 -3.89
N GLN A 84 -20.85 -1.48 -3.23
CA GLN A 84 -22.18 -2.05 -3.09
C GLN A 84 -22.93 -2.02 -4.42
N ASP A 85 -22.82 -0.93 -5.18
CA ASP A 85 -23.54 -0.75 -6.45
C ASP A 85 -22.82 -1.39 -7.65
N ASN A 86 -21.49 -1.46 -7.60
CA ASN A 86 -20.65 -1.99 -8.67
C ASN A 86 -19.42 -2.74 -8.12
N PRO A 87 -19.64 -3.93 -7.54
CA PRO A 87 -18.55 -4.75 -6.98
C PRO A 87 -17.54 -5.21 -8.04
N ALA A 88 -17.97 -5.38 -9.30
CA ALA A 88 -17.09 -5.78 -10.40
C ALA A 88 -16.04 -4.70 -10.73
N ALA A 89 -16.43 -3.43 -10.77
CA ALA A 89 -15.49 -2.33 -10.99
C ALA A 89 -14.46 -2.24 -9.85
N TYR A 90 -14.90 -2.44 -8.60
CA TYR A 90 -14.01 -2.49 -7.45
C TYR A 90 -13.01 -3.64 -7.55
N GLU A 91 -13.47 -4.84 -7.92
CA GLU A 91 -12.61 -6.01 -8.07
C GLU A 91 -11.55 -5.80 -9.16
N VAL A 92 -11.93 -5.24 -10.32
CA VAL A 92 -10.98 -4.93 -11.40
C VAL A 92 -9.93 -3.93 -10.95
N GLU A 93 -10.31 -2.85 -10.27
CA GLU A 93 -9.36 -1.85 -9.81
C GLU A 93 -8.42 -2.40 -8.73
N LEU A 94 -8.96 -3.19 -7.80
CA LEU A 94 -8.21 -3.88 -6.77
C LEU A 94 -7.19 -4.86 -7.37
N LYS A 95 -7.61 -5.69 -8.32
CA LYS A 95 -6.72 -6.61 -9.05
C LYS A 95 -5.65 -5.85 -9.82
N GLY A 96 -5.97 -4.72 -10.45
CA GLY A 96 -5.00 -3.86 -11.13
C GLY A 96 -3.93 -3.33 -10.17
N LYS A 97 -4.31 -2.87 -8.97
CA LYS A 97 -3.33 -2.42 -7.95
C LYS A 97 -2.51 -3.59 -7.41
N LEU A 98 -3.13 -4.73 -7.12
CA LEU A 98 -2.42 -5.92 -6.67
C LEU A 98 -1.41 -6.37 -7.73
N HIS A 99 -1.82 -6.49 -8.99
CA HIS A 99 -0.91 -6.84 -10.07
C HIS A 99 0.26 -5.85 -10.17
N TYR A 100 0.01 -4.54 -10.05
CA TYR A 100 1.09 -3.54 -10.02
C TYR A 100 2.06 -3.73 -8.85
N MET A 101 1.56 -3.96 -7.62
CA MET A 101 2.38 -4.20 -6.43
C MET A 101 3.19 -5.48 -6.55
N LEU A 102 2.62 -6.46 -7.24
CA LEU A 102 3.18 -7.78 -7.38
C LEU A 102 3.99 -7.90 -8.68
N LYS A 103 4.12 -6.86 -9.53
CA LYS A 103 4.70 -6.94 -10.90
C LYS A 103 6.10 -7.55 -11.01
N ARG A 104 6.83 -7.62 -9.90
CA ARG A 104 8.17 -8.25 -9.81
C ARG A 104 8.17 -9.56 -9.02
N ALA A 105 7.06 -9.93 -8.42
CA ALA A 105 6.90 -11.14 -7.65
C ALA A 105 6.89 -12.38 -8.56
N PRO A 106 7.36 -13.54 -8.08
CA PRO A 106 7.20 -14.80 -8.79
C PRO A 106 5.73 -15.08 -9.11
N GLU A 107 5.43 -15.51 -10.33
CA GLU A 107 4.08 -15.78 -10.82
C GLU A 107 3.27 -16.70 -9.89
N ARG A 108 3.91 -17.70 -9.28
CA ARG A 108 3.29 -18.61 -8.30
C ARG A 108 2.62 -17.89 -7.12
N LEU A 109 2.98 -16.65 -6.82
CA LEU A 109 2.36 -15.84 -5.77
C LEU A 109 1.13 -15.07 -6.27
N GLY A 110 1.00 -14.86 -7.58
CA GLY A 110 -0.15 -14.22 -8.21
C GLY A 110 -1.30 -15.17 -8.52
N SER A 111 -1.02 -16.45 -8.81
CA SER A 111 -2.07 -17.43 -9.16
C SER A 111 -3.15 -17.60 -8.09
N PRO A 112 -2.84 -17.71 -6.78
CA PRO A 112 -3.87 -17.79 -5.74
C PRO A 112 -4.74 -16.53 -5.61
N LEU A 113 -4.28 -15.41 -6.17
CA LEU A 113 -4.98 -14.11 -6.15
C LEU A 113 -5.83 -13.89 -7.41
N GLY A 114 -5.98 -14.90 -8.27
CA GLY A 114 -6.71 -14.79 -9.53
C GLY A 114 -6.00 -13.90 -10.57
N LEU A 115 -4.68 -13.73 -10.45
CA LEU A 115 -3.84 -12.95 -11.37
C LEU A 115 -3.16 -13.82 -12.44
N GLY A 116 -3.58 -15.07 -12.61
CA GLY A 116 -3.04 -15.96 -13.65
C GLY A 116 -3.26 -15.37 -15.04
N GLY A 117 -2.22 -15.35 -15.89
CA GLY A 117 -2.27 -14.76 -17.23
C GLY A 117 -1.83 -13.29 -17.33
N TRP A 118 -1.46 -12.65 -16.22
CA TRP A 118 -0.99 -11.25 -16.19
C TRP A 118 0.54 -11.10 -16.06
N TRP A 119 1.32 -12.19 -16.08
CA TRP A 119 2.72 -12.20 -15.63
C TRP A 119 3.78 -12.25 -16.75
N GLY A 120 4.84 -11.43 -16.60
CA GLY A 120 6.09 -11.49 -17.36
C GLY A 120 7.31 -10.99 -16.55
N ALA A 121 8.25 -11.92 -16.29
CA ALA A 121 9.59 -11.77 -15.70
C ALA A 121 9.77 -11.64 -14.15
N VAL A 122 10.74 -12.41 -13.65
CA VAL A 122 11.10 -12.80 -12.25
C VAL A 122 12.08 -11.81 -11.58
N MET A 123 12.06 -11.63 -10.22
CA MET A 123 13.23 -11.47 -9.27
C MET A 123 12.81 -10.93 -7.85
N PRO A 124 13.67 -10.88 -6.77
CA PRO A 124 13.31 -11.51 -5.48
C PRO A 124 12.90 -10.61 -4.29
N ARG A 125 12.32 -11.33 -3.30
CA ARG A 125 12.00 -11.05 -1.87
C ARG A 125 10.72 -10.26 -1.53
N MET A 126 9.68 -11.03 -1.20
CA MET A 126 8.54 -10.61 -0.38
C MET A 126 8.73 -11.01 1.09
N ARG A 127 8.26 -10.16 2.01
CA ARG A 127 7.94 -10.58 3.39
C ARG A 127 6.42 -10.66 3.51
N GLN A 128 5.89 -11.82 3.89
CA GLN A 128 4.46 -12.06 4.01
C GLN A 128 3.90 -11.45 5.31
N GLY A 129 2.76 -10.77 5.19
CA GLY A 129 1.83 -10.50 6.29
C GLY A 129 0.56 -11.34 6.11
N CYS A 130 -0.07 -11.71 7.23
CA CYS A 130 -1.22 -12.62 7.33
C CYS A 130 -2.40 -12.21 6.43
N TRP A 131 -2.98 -13.19 5.72
CA TRP A 131 -4.16 -13.02 4.87
C TRP A 131 -5.42 -13.49 5.63
N ARG A 132 -6.41 -12.60 5.76
CA ARG A 132 -7.82 -12.97 5.90
C ARG A 132 -8.62 -12.06 4.99
N VAL A 133 -9.18 -12.63 3.92
CA VAL A 133 -10.21 -11.97 3.10
C VAL A 133 -11.52 -12.17 3.88
N ALA A 134 -11.84 -11.22 4.75
CA ALA A 134 -13.18 -11.14 5.32
C ALA A 134 -14.03 -10.28 4.39
N GLY A 135 -15.03 -10.91 3.77
CA GLY A 135 -16.04 -10.21 3.00
C GLY A 135 -16.93 -9.38 3.91
N ALA A 136 -17.03 -8.10 3.60
CA ALA A 136 -18.23 -7.26 3.60
C ALA A 136 -17.77 -5.81 3.40
N ALA A 137 -18.19 -5.23 2.27
CA ALA A 137 -18.31 -3.79 2.01
C ALA A 137 -17.35 -2.83 2.76
N ALA A 138 -16.15 -2.58 2.22
CA ALA A 138 -15.30 -1.48 2.70
C ALA A 138 -14.10 -1.21 1.76
N GLY A 139 -13.71 0.07 1.67
CA GLY A 139 -12.83 0.61 0.64
C GLY A 139 -11.35 0.28 0.80
N ALA A 140 -10.70 -0.15 -0.29
CA ALA A 140 -9.26 -0.27 -0.34
C ALA A 140 -8.57 1.08 -0.63
N LEU A 141 -7.45 1.31 0.04
CA LEU A 141 -6.55 2.44 -0.11
C LEU A 141 -5.15 1.93 -0.43
N LEU A 142 -4.58 2.43 -1.52
CA LEU A 142 -3.20 2.16 -1.90
C LEU A 142 -2.29 3.31 -1.45
N PHE A 143 -1.21 2.95 -0.79
CA PHE A 143 -0.09 3.80 -0.42
C PHE A 143 1.13 3.39 -1.22
N ASN A 144 1.81 4.39 -1.77
CA ASN A 144 3.14 4.29 -2.30
C ASN A 144 4.03 5.17 -1.43
N ILE A 145 4.81 4.55 -0.55
CA ILE A 145 5.76 5.23 0.34
C ILE A 145 7.11 5.17 -0.35
N ALA A 146 7.45 6.24 -1.08
CA ALA A 146 8.49 6.24 -2.10
C ALA A 146 9.91 6.52 -1.58
N LYS A 147 10.12 6.94 -0.32
CA LYS A 147 11.47 7.31 0.12
C LYS A 147 11.66 7.25 1.63
N LEU A 148 12.37 6.25 2.14
CA LEU A 148 12.63 6.13 3.58
C LEU A 148 14.09 6.36 3.98
N TYR A 149 14.98 6.71 3.05
CA TYR A 149 16.36 7.06 3.39
C TYR A 149 16.85 8.29 2.62
N GLY A 150 17.39 9.26 3.38
CA GLY A 150 18.02 10.46 2.89
C GLY A 150 19.37 10.16 2.26
N GLY A 151 19.41 10.21 0.93
CA GLY A 151 20.61 10.50 0.16
C GLY A 151 20.31 11.67 -0.78
N PRO A 152 21.27 12.55 -1.07
CA PRO A 152 21.08 13.64 -2.02
C PRO A 152 20.64 13.07 -3.37
N ASN A 153 19.70 13.75 -4.04
CA ASN A 153 19.28 13.41 -5.39
C ASN A 153 20.41 13.82 -6.36
N PRO A 154 21.15 12.90 -6.99
CA PRO A 154 22.24 13.26 -7.89
C PRO A 154 21.74 13.82 -9.24
N LEU A 155 20.43 13.83 -9.50
CA LEU A 155 19.84 14.20 -10.79
C LEU A 155 19.15 15.57 -10.80
N ARG A 156 19.62 16.53 -9.98
CA ARG A 156 19.11 17.92 -10.02
C ARG A 156 20.17 19.01 -10.22
N ASN A 157 21.39 18.62 -10.58
CA ASN A 157 22.41 19.54 -11.10
C ASN A 157 22.80 19.12 -12.52
N SER A 158 21.93 19.42 -13.48
CA SER A 158 22.22 19.42 -14.92
C SER A 158 21.26 20.38 -15.59
#